data_AF-A0AAE0RDJ4-F1
#
_entry.id   AF-A0AAE0RDJ4-F1
#
_cell.length_a   1.000
_cell.length_b   1.000
_cell.length_c   1.000
_cell.angle_alpha   90.00
_cell.angle_beta   90.00
_cell.angle_gamma   90.00
#
_symmetry.space_group_name_H-M   'P 1'
#
loop_
_entity.id
_entity.type
_entity.pdbx_description
1 polymer ?
#
loop_
_entity_poly.entity_id
_entity_poly.type
_entity_poly.pdbx_seq_one_letter_code
_entity_poly.pdbx_strand_id
1 'polypeptide(L)'
;MEDMSVKATVTGSKCAQDLTVAGFEWEEACQTCRCVNGLKQCKASCPPLLCDEGEVKVLEDGQCCPVCRKAYTEDPLSQCHRHTEIRNITKGDCRLDNVEVSFCRGRCLSGTDVILEEPYLQAVCDCCSYRLDPQTPVRFLSLHCSSGESEPVVLPVIQSCECTSCQVTQSDFMLSAL
;
A
#
# COMPACT_ATOMS: atom_id res chain seq x y z
N MET A 1 11.18 26.49 16.75
CA MET A 1 11.90 25.36 17.36
C MET A 1 11.04 24.94 18.54
N GLU A 2 9.99 24.19 18.25
CA GLU A 2 8.98 23.83 19.23
C GLU A 2 8.77 22.31 19.24
N ASP A 3 8.76 21.81 20.46
CA ASP A 3 8.74 20.43 20.90
C ASP A 3 7.39 19.78 20.55
N MET A 4 7.41 18.82 19.63
CA MET A 4 6.23 18.00 19.32
C MET A 4 6.32 16.69 20.10
N SER A 5 6.09 16.78 21.41
CA SER A 5 5.89 15.64 22.30
C SER A 5 4.69 14.80 21.84
N VAL A 6 4.97 13.65 21.25
CA VAL A 6 3.97 12.62 20.93
C VAL A 6 3.35 12.12 22.23
N LYS A 7 2.07 12.42 22.46
CA LYS A 7 1.30 11.87 23.59
C LYS A 7 0.98 10.40 23.32
N ALA A 8 1.80 9.50 23.85
CA ALA A 8 1.45 8.09 23.94
C ALA A 8 0.20 7.92 24.81
N THR A 9 -0.85 7.33 24.26
CA THR A 9 -2.09 7.02 24.98
C THR A 9 -1.80 5.89 25.95
N VAL A 10 -1.72 6.20 27.25
CA VAL A 10 -1.49 5.23 28.32
C VAL A 10 -2.78 4.46 28.57
N THR A 11 -2.93 3.29 27.97
CA THR A 11 -3.88 2.27 28.44
C THR A 11 -3.38 1.77 29.80
N GLY A 12 -3.89 2.39 30.87
CA GLY A 12 -3.43 2.15 32.24
C GLY A 12 -3.65 0.71 32.69
N SER A 13 -2.61 -0.11 32.56
CA SER A 13 -2.55 -1.45 33.16
C SER A 13 -2.24 -1.32 34.66
N LYS A 14 -2.99 -2.00 35.53
CA LYS A 14 -2.75 -2.00 36.98
C LYS A 14 -1.41 -2.67 37.32
N CYS A 15 -0.69 -2.18 38.32
CA CYS A 15 0.52 -2.84 38.81
C CYS A 15 0.18 -4.26 39.29
N ALA A 16 1.07 -5.24 39.04
CA ALA A 16 0.92 -6.59 39.60
C ALA A 16 0.84 -6.51 41.13
N GLN A 17 -0.03 -7.32 41.73
CA GLN A 17 -0.47 -7.22 43.13
C GLN A 17 0.64 -7.40 44.19
N ASP A 18 1.90 -7.61 43.81
CA ASP A 18 3.01 -7.90 44.73
C ASP A 18 4.16 -6.88 44.70
N LEU A 19 3.95 -5.68 44.14
CA LEU A 19 4.91 -4.57 44.16
C LEU A 19 4.32 -3.35 44.90
N THR A 20 4.10 -3.52 46.21
CA THR A 20 3.40 -2.57 47.09
C THR A 20 4.32 -1.55 47.76
N VAL A 21 5.35 -1.08 47.05
CA VAL A 21 6.12 0.10 47.49
C VAL A 21 5.87 1.22 46.49
N ALA A 22 5.23 2.30 46.96
CA ALA A 22 5.10 3.52 46.17
C ALA A 22 6.51 3.99 45.74
N GLY A 23 6.76 4.09 44.43
CA GLY A 23 8.07 4.42 43.88
C GLY A 23 8.96 3.23 43.50
N PHE A 24 8.46 1.99 43.54
CA PHE A 24 9.20 0.85 42.97
C PHE A 24 9.33 1.01 41.45
N GLU A 25 10.58 1.00 40.96
CA GLU A 25 10.92 1.08 39.54
C GLU A 25 11.41 -0.28 39.05
N TRP A 26 10.96 -0.72 37.88
CA TRP A 26 11.43 -1.92 37.20
C TRP A 26 11.64 -1.65 35.72
N GLU A 27 12.53 -2.42 35.11
CA GLU A 27 12.74 -2.38 33.67
C GLU A 27 11.82 -3.40 32.99
N GLU A 28 11.10 -2.95 31.98
CA GLU A 28 10.27 -3.81 31.15
C GLU A 28 10.62 -3.52 29.69
N ALA A 29 11.36 -4.45 29.11
CA ALA A 29 12.04 -4.31 27.83
C ALA A 29 12.98 -3.08 27.77
N CYS A 30 12.44 -1.94 27.38
CA CYS A 30 13.10 -0.69 26.98
C CYS A 30 12.46 0.50 27.71
N GLN A 31 11.69 0.22 28.75
CA GLN A 31 10.99 1.19 29.54
C GLN A 31 11.38 1.00 30.98
N THR A 32 11.65 2.11 31.66
CA THR A 32 11.67 2.15 33.11
C THR A 32 10.25 2.45 33.55
N CYS A 33 9.61 1.46 34.17
CA CYS A 33 8.27 1.57 34.71
C CYS A 33 8.34 1.81 36.20
N ARG A 34 7.46 2.67 36.72
CA ARG A 34 7.29 2.89 38.15
C ARG A 34 5.83 2.82 38.54
N CYS A 35 5.54 2.31 39.74
CA CYS A 35 4.18 2.30 40.25
C CYS A 35 3.89 3.59 41.03
N VAL A 36 2.97 4.41 40.51
CA VAL A 36 2.52 5.65 41.15
C VAL A 36 1.04 5.50 41.44
N ASN A 37 0.65 5.47 42.72
CA ASN A 37 -0.74 5.31 43.16
C ASN A 37 -1.46 4.09 42.55
N GLY A 38 -0.76 2.97 42.37
CA GLY A 38 -1.31 1.74 41.79
C GLY A 38 -1.42 1.74 40.25
N LEU A 39 -1.01 2.82 39.59
CA LEU A 39 -0.94 2.91 38.13
C LEU A 39 0.51 2.72 37.66
N LYS A 40 0.68 1.85 36.65
CA LYS A 40 1.94 1.65 35.96
C LYS A 40 2.24 2.87 35.07
N GLN A 41 3.32 3.58 35.37
CA GLN A 41 3.84 4.67 34.54
C GLN A 41 5.18 4.26 33.96
N CYS A 42 5.29 4.17 32.64
CA CYS A 42 6.51 3.75 31.97
C CYS A 42 7.10 4.89 31.15
N LYS A 43 8.42 5.04 31.21
CA LYS A 43 9.19 5.97 30.39
C LYS A 43 10.17 5.17 29.53
N ALA A 44 10.14 5.40 28.22
CA ALA A 44 11.13 4.80 27.32
C ALA A 44 12.55 5.25 27.69
N SER A 45 13.48 4.29 27.75
CA SER A 45 14.89 4.47 28.11
C SER A 45 15.80 4.39 26.87
N CYS A 46 15.32 4.87 25.73
CA CYS A 46 16.05 4.75 24.47
C CYS A 46 17.32 5.63 24.46
N PRO A 47 18.46 5.11 23.98
CA PRO A 47 19.67 5.92 23.80
C PRO A 47 19.43 7.04 22.78
N PRO A 48 20.18 8.16 22.87
CA PRO A 48 20.19 9.17 21.81
C PRO A 48 20.59 8.54 20.48
N LEU A 49 19.79 8.77 19.44
CA LEU A 49 20.02 8.24 18.10
C LEU A 49 20.30 9.39 17.11
N LEU A 50 21.41 9.30 16.39
CA LEU A 50 21.76 10.14 15.25
C LEU A 50 21.91 9.23 14.04
N CYS A 51 21.25 9.58 12.93
CA CYS A 51 21.28 8.79 11.70
C CYS A 51 22.24 9.39 10.69
N ASP A 52 22.85 8.54 9.88
CA ASP A 52 23.75 8.97 8.81
C ASP A 52 22.96 9.63 7.66
N GLU A 53 23.67 10.28 6.74
CA GLU A 53 23.05 10.95 5.59
C GLU A 53 22.26 9.95 4.73
N GLY A 54 20.99 10.26 4.46
CA GLY A 54 20.07 9.37 3.72
C GLY A 54 19.35 8.34 4.58
N GLU A 55 19.59 8.31 5.89
CA GLU A 55 18.83 7.50 6.85
C GLU A 55 17.80 8.32 7.63
N VAL A 56 16.68 7.67 7.94
CA VAL A 56 15.57 8.24 8.69
C VAL A 56 15.33 7.44 9.96
N LYS A 57 14.85 8.12 11.01
CA LYS A 57 14.45 7.49 12.27
C LYS A 57 13.10 6.82 12.08
N VAL A 58 13.06 5.50 12.22
CA VAL A 58 11.84 4.70 12.09
C VAL A 58 11.59 3.95 13.39
N LEU A 59 10.38 4.05 13.93
CA LEU A 59 9.91 3.17 14.99
C LEU A 59 9.18 2.00 14.34
N GLU A 60 9.80 0.82 14.34
CA GLU A 60 9.20 -0.38 13.74
C GLU A 60 8.11 -0.95 14.65
N ASP A 61 7.11 -1.58 14.04
CA ASP A 61 6.03 -2.24 14.78
C ASP A 61 6.58 -3.28 15.76
N GLY A 62 6.15 -3.18 17.02
CA GLY A 62 6.62 -4.06 18.09
C GLY A 62 8.01 -3.73 18.63
N GLN A 63 8.73 -2.77 18.03
CA GLN A 63 9.94 -2.21 18.62
C GLN A 63 9.62 -1.01 19.50
N CYS A 64 10.51 -0.77 20.45
CA CYS A 64 10.33 0.27 21.44
C CYS A 64 11.19 1.51 21.23
N CYS A 65 12.34 1.33 20.59
CA CYS A 65 13.24 2.41 20.28
C CYS A 65 13.30 2.60 18.77
N PRO A 66 13.38 3.86 18.30
CA PRO A 66 13.60 4.11 16.89
C PRO A 66 14.96 3.55 16.47
N VAL A 67 15.05 3.19 15.20
CA VAL A 67 16.28 2.76 14.53
C VAL A 67 16.50 3.61 13.29
N CYS A 68 17.74 3.74 12.84
CA CYS A 68 18.05 4.40 11.57
C CYS A 68 17.85 3.40 10.43
N ARG A 69 17.08 3.80 9.43
CA ARG A 69 16.87 3.02 8.20
C ARG A 69 17.15 3.91 7.02
N LYS A 70 17.75 3.36 5.98
CA LYS A 70 17.80 4.04 4.69
C LYS A 70 16.38 4.34 4.23
N ALA A 71 16.15 5.54 3.72
CA ALA A 71 14.92 5.81 2.99
C ALA A 71 14.77 4.79 1.85
N TYR A 72 13.59 4.21 1.70
CA TYR A 72 13.29 3.26 0.62
C TYR A 72 13.49 3.99 -0.72
N THR A 73 14.66 3.81 -1.32
CA THR A 73 15.08 4.49 -2.56
C THR A 73 15.25 3.51 -3.71
N GLU A 74 15.18 2.21 -3.43
CA GLU A 74 15.27 1.15 -4.42
C GLU A 74 13.88 0.58 -4.71
N ASP A 75 13.04 1.38 -5.36
CA ASP A 75 11.88 0.82 -6.03
C ASP A 75 12.35 -0.18 -7.11
N PRO A 76 11.72 -1.36 -7.23
CA PRO A 76 11.98 -2.21 -8.38
C PRO A 76 11.72 -1.41 -9.66
N LEU A 77 12.70 -1.41 -10.58
CA LEU A 77 12.57 -0.78 -11.90
C LEU A 77 11.17 -1.05 -12.46
N SER A 78 10.47 0.00 -12.85
CA SER A 78 9.12 -0.10 -13.38
C SER A 78 9.10 -1.04 -14.58
N GLN A 79 8.24 -2.05 -14.52
CA GLN A 79 8.14 -3.12 -15.50
C GLN A 79 6.68 -3.23 -15.88
N CYS A 80 6.22 -2.37 -16.79
CA CYS A 80 4.86 -2.41 -17.33
C CYS A 80 4.92 -2.77 -18.81
N HIS A 81 4.40 -3.96 -19.15
CA HIS A 81 4.57 -4.53 -20.47
C HIS A 81 3.25 -5.03 -21.05
N ARG A 82 3.18 -4.98 -22.40
CA ARG A 82 2.07 -5.56 -23.15
C ARG A 82 2.31 -7.04 -23.32
N HIS A 83 1.27 -7.81 -23.00
CA HIS A 83 1.21 -9.24 -23.22
C HIS A 83 0.03 -9.57 -24.11
N THR A 84 0.08 -10.74 -24.74
CA THR A 84 -0.99 -11.28 -25.55
C THR A 84 -1.22 -12.73 -25.15
N GLU A 85 -2.47 -13.07 -24.86
CA GLU A 85 -2.89 -14.44 -24.54
C GLU A 85 -3.93 -14.92 -25.55
N ILE A 86 -3.86 -16.19 -25.93
CA ILE A 86 -4.84 -16.81 -26.82
C ILE A 86 -5.96 -17.40 -25.96
N ARG A 87 -7.19 -16.94 -26.19
CA ARG A 87 -8.38 -17.32 -25.40
C ARG A 87 -9.54 -17.72 -26.29
N ASN A 88 -10.39 -18.58 -25.78
CA ASN A 88 -11.71 -18.82 -26.37
C ASN A 88 -12.71 -17.88 -25.72
N ILE A 89 -13.45 -17.13 -26.52
CA ILE A 89 -14.46 -16.18 -26.05
C ILE A 89 -15.83 -16.81 -26.23
N THR A 90 -16.63 -16.78 -25.17
CA THR A 90 -17.98 -17.35 -25.15
C THR A 90 -18.97 -16.33 -24.60
N LYS A 91 -20.16 -16.26 -25.18
CA LYS A 91 -21.27 -15.42 -24.72
C LYS A 91 -22.57 -16.19 -24.97
N GLY A 92 -23.21 -16.69 -23.91
CA GLY A 92 -24.35 -17.60 -24.05
C GLY A 92 -23.94 -18.90 -24.75
N ASP A 93 -24.66 -19.28 -25.80
CA ASP A 93 -24.35 -20.41 -26.68
C ASP A 93 -23.41 -20.05 -27.84
N CYS A 94 -22.97 -18.79 -27.93
CA CYS A 94 -22.08 -18.29 -28.97
C CYS A 94 -20.62 -18.43 -28.55
N ARG A 95 -19.75 -18.80 -29.51
CA ARG A 95 -18.33 -19.06 -29.26
C ARG A 95 -17.44 -18.57 -30.40
N LEU A 96 -16.23 -18.16 -30.04
CA LEU A 96 -15.12 -17.95 -30.96
C LEU A 96 -13.81 -18.43 -30.33
N ASP A 97 -13.09 -19.29 -31.04
CA ASP A 97 -11.86 -19.91 -30.55
C ASP A 97 -10.59 -19.20 -31.00
N ASN A 98 -9.52 -19.39 -30.24
CA ASN A 98 -8.17 -18.90 -30.57
C ASN A 98 -8.10 -17.37 -30.78
N VAL A 99 -8.81 -16.61 -29.95
CA VAL A 99 -8.80 -15.15 -29.99
C VAL A 99 -7.59 -14.59 -29.26
N GLU A 100 -6.80 -13.77 -29.94
CA GLU A 100 -5.69 -13.02 -29.33
C GLU A 100 -6.19 -11.85 -28.47
N VAL A 101 -5.99 -11.93 -27.17
CA VAL A 101 -6.37 -10.89 -26.21
C VAL A 101 -5.12 -10.23 -25.67
N SER A 102 -4.94 -8.95 -26.00
CA SER A 102 -3.84 -8.14 -25.48
C SER A 102 -4.21 -7.48 -24.15
N PHE A 103 -3.27 -7.45 -23.22
CA PHE A 103 -3.44 -6.82 -21.90
C PHE A 103 -2.12 -6.26 -21.39
N CYS A 104 -2.19 -5.34 -20.42
CA CYS A 104 -1.01 -4.80 -19.75
C CYS A 104 -0.81 -5.51 -18.42
N ARG A 105 0.44 -5.85 -18.10
CA ARG A 105 0.82 -6.43 -16.81
C ARG A 105 2.16 -5.90 -16.37
N GLY A 106 2.28 -5.63 -15.08
CA GLY A 106 3.52 -5.06 -14.58
C GLY A 106 3.52 -4.61 -13.15
N ARG A 107 4.70 -4.13 -12.74
CA ARG A 107 4.90 -3.40 -11.49
C ARG A 107 5.22 -1.95 -11.82
N CYS A 108 4.58 -1.05 -11.11
CA CYS A 108 4.74 0.38 -11.21
C CYS A 108 5.06 0.95 -9.84
N LEU A 109 5.56 2.18 -9.82
CA LEU A 109 5.95 2.88 -8.61
C LEU A 109 4.76 2.99 -7.66
N SER A 110 4.90 2.45 -6.45
CA SER A 110 3.90 2.60 -5.40
C SER A 110 4.57 2.71 -4.05
N GLY A 111 4.33 3.82 -3.37
CA GLY A 111 4.99 4.15 -2.11
C GLY A 111 4.29 5.29 -1.37
N THR A 112 4.67 5.48 -0.12
CA THR A 112 4.22 6.62 0.68
C THR A 112 5.40 7.14 1.48
N ASP A 113 5.67 8.42 1.33
CA ASP A 113 6.76 9.12 1.99
C ASP A 113 6.22 10.12 3.00
N VAL A 114 7.01 10.37 4.05
CA VAL A 114 6.74 11.43 5.03
C VAL A 114 7.36 12.73 4.52
N ILE A 115 6.53 13.76 4.35
CA ILE A 115 6.95 15.10 3.87
C ILE A 115 6.87 16.15 4.99
N LEU A 116 7.55 17.28 4.81
CA LEU A 116 7.66 18.33 5.83
C LEU A 116 6.40 19.21 5.94
N GLU A 117 5.59 19.26 4.89
CA GLU A 117 4.39 20.10 4.81
C GLU A 117 3.13 19.25 4.96
N GLU A 118 2.08 19.81 5.54
CA GLU A 118 0.76 19.16 5.64
C GLU A 118 0.28 18.71 4.25
N PRO A 119 -0.18 17.46 4.06
CA PRO A 119 -0.65 16.47 5.06
C PRO A 119 0.45 15.60 5.71
N TYR A 120 1.72 15.96 5.55
CA TYR A 120 2.91 15.26 6.05
C TYR A 120 3.13 13.87 5.46
N LEU A 121 2.26 13.46 4.54
CA LEU A 121 2.32 12.20 3.83
C LEU A 121 2.09 12.45 2.35
N GLN A 122 2.95 11.90 1.51
CA GLN A 122 2.79 11.92 0.06
C GLN A 122 2.74 10.49 -0.44
N ALA A 123 1.59 10.08 -0.95
CA ALA A 123 1.43 8.78 -1.60
C ALA A 123 1.63 8.93 -3.11
N VAL A 124 2.41 8.03 -3.69
CA VAL A 124 2.52 7.83 -5.13
C VAL A 124 1.98 6.44 -5.43
N CYS A 125 0.98 6.35 -6.31
CA CYS A 125 0.38 5.10 -6.72
C CYS A 125 0.20 5.09 -8.23
N ASP A 126 1.16 4.47 -8.92
CA ASP A 126 1.05 4.20 -10.35
C ASP A 126 0.59 2.76 -10.60
N CYS A 127 -0.26 2.61 -11.59
CA CYS A 127 -0.81 1.35 -12.06
C CYS A 127 -0.35 1.09 -13.50
N CYS A 128 -0.10 -0.18 -13.83
CA CYS A 128 0.21 -0.57 -15.20
C CYS A 128 -1.06 -0.53 -16.04
N SER A 129 -1.20 0.53 -16.84
CA SER A 129 -2.40 0.85 -17.61
C SER A 129 -2.14 0.74 -19.11
N TYR A 130 -3.22 0.62 -19.88
CA TYR A 130 -3.17 0.54 -21.33
C TYR A 130 -3.48 1.90 -21.99
N ARG A 131 -2.83 2.14 -23.13
CA ARG A 131 -3.24 3.17 -24.09
C ARG A 131 -3.82 2.49 -25.32
N LEU A 132 -5.02 2.91 -25.70
CA LEU A 132 -5.69 2.40 -26.89
C LEU A 132 -5.06 3.01 -28.14
N ASP A 133 -5.14 2.26 -29.24
CA ASP A 133 -4.78 2.79 -30.55
C ASP A 133 -5.66 4.00 -30.90
N PRO A 134 -5.08 5.15 -31.27
CA PRO A 134 -5.85 6.38 -31.48
C PRO A 134 -6.70 6.36 -32.76
N GLN A 135 -6.38 5.49 -33.71
CA GLN A 135 -7.12 5.37 -34.98
C GLN A 135 -8.15 4.24 -34.91
N THR A 136 -7.82 3.17 -34.19
CA THR A 136 -8.60 1.93 -34.12
C THR A 136 -8.68 1.41 -32.68
N PRO A 137 -9.32 2.13 -31.75
CA PRO A 137 -9.26 1.83 -30.31
C PRO A 137 -9.88 0.48 -29.92
N VAL A 138 -10.76 -0.04 -30.77
CA VAL A 138 -11.45 -1.30 -30.59
C VAL A 138 -11.49 -2.10 -31.89
N ARG A 139 -11.55 -3.42 -31.74
CA ARG A 139 -11.83 -4.35 -32.83
C ARG A 139 -13.08 -5.16 -32.52
N PHE A 140 -13.92 -5.35 -33.53
CA PHE A 140 -15.15 -6.11 -33.42
C PHE A 140 -14.91 -7.56 -33.84
N LEU A 141 -15.49 -8.48 -33.09
CA LEU A 141 -15.49 -9.91 -33.32
C LEU A 141 -16.93 -10.41 -33.43
N SER A 142 -17.15 -11.43 -34.24
CA SER A 142 -18.45 -12.09 -34.37
C SER A 142 -18.32 -13.51 -33.82
N LEU A 143 -19.03 -13.79 -32.73
CA LEU A 143 -19.15 -15.15 -32.20
C LEU A 143 -20.19 -15.91 -32.99
N HIS A 144 -19.96 -17.19 -33.21
CA HIS A 144 -20.91 -18.07 -33.89
C HIS A 144 -21.77 -18.79 -32.87
N CYS A 145 -23.09 -18.67 -33.00
CA CYS A 145 -24.07 -19.27 -32.09
C CYS A 145 -24.59 -20.61 -32.63
N SER A 146 -25.17 -21.43 -31.75
CA SER A 146 -25.73 -22.71 -32.15
C SER A 146 -26.97 -22.56 -33.06
N SER A 147 -27.67 -21.43 -32.94
CA SER A 147 -28.79 -21.03 -33.81
C SER A 147 -28.39 -20.68 -35.25
N GLY A 148 -27.09 -20.53 -35.54
CA GLY A 148 -26.58 -20.01 -36.80
C GLY A 148 -26.52 -18.48 -36.87
N GLU A 149 -26.98 -17.78 -35.83
CA GLU A 149 -26.80 -16.33 -35.69
C GLU A 149 -25.37 -15.97 -35.28
N SER A 150 -25.05 -14.67 -35.30
CA SER A 150 -23.75 -14.15 -34.88
C SER A 150 -23.88 -13.01 -33.88
N GLU A 151 -23.14 -13.12 -32.79
CA GLU A 151 -23.16 -12.13 -31.70
C GLU A 151 -21.88 -11.28 -31.71
N PRO A 152 -21.98 -9.94 -31.68
CA PRO A 152 -20.81 -9.09 -31.68
C PRO A 152 -20.17 -9.00 -30.28
N VAL A 153 -18.84 -9.04 -30.25
CA VAL A 153 -18.01 -8.71 -29.07
C VAL A 153 -16.95 -7.69 -29.47
N VAL A 154 -16.63 -6.81 -28.54
CA VAL A 154 -15.66 -5.73 -28.72
C VAL A 154 -14.44 -6.00 -27.85
N LEU A 155 -13.26 -5.97 -28.45
CA LEU A 155 -11.99 -6.03 -27.72
C LEU A 155 -11.16 -4.77 -27.95
N PRO A 156 -10.46 -4.26 -26.92
CA PRO A 156 -9.58 -3.10 -27.07
C PRO A 156 -8.35 -3.44 -27.92
N VAL A 157 -7.89 -2.48 -28.71
CA VAL A 157 -6.60 -2.55 -29.40
C VAL A 157 -5.61 -1.71 -28.61
N ILE A 158 -4.72 -2.40 -27.89
CA ILE A 158 -3.72 -1.76 -27.02
C ILE A 158 -2.47 -1.38 -27.83
N GLN A 159 -2.20 -0.08 -27.94
CA GLN A 159 -0.99 0.46 -28.58
C GLN A 159 0.23 0.33 -27.67
N SER A 160 0.11 0.75 -26.41
CA SER A 160 1.20 0.71 -25.43
C SER A 160 0.69 0.45 -24.01
N CYS A 161 1.60 0.07 -23.13
CA CYS A 161 1.37 -0.06 -21.70
C CYS A 161 2.32 0.89 -20.96
N GLU A 162 1.81 1.61 -19.97
CA GLU A 162 2.58 2.59 -19.21
C GLU A 162 2.13 2.63 -17.75
N CYS A 163 3.07 2.99 -16.88
CA CYS A 163 2.76 3.30 -15.50
C CYS A 163 2.13 4.69 -15.43
N THR A 164 0.91 4.75 -14.93
CA THR A 164 0.15 6.00 -14.77
C THR A 164 -0.54 6.01 -13.43
N SER A 165 -0.77 7.19 -12.87
CA SER A 165 -1.52 7.34 -11.62
C SER A 165 -2.83 6.53 -11.68
N CYS A 166 -3.01 5.67 -10.67
CA CYS A 166 -4.18 4.81 -10.59
C CYS A 166 -5.46 5.66 -10.56
N GLN A 167 -6.42 5.37 -11.43
CA GLN A 167 -7.75 5.95 -11.31
C GLN A 167 -8.45 5.29 -10.12
N VAL A 168 -8.55 6.01 -9.00
CA VAL A 168 -9.40 5.58 -7.89
C VAL A 168 -10.85 5.73 -8.37
N THR A 169 -11.46 4.66 -8.85
CA THR A 169 -12.90 4.64 -9.09
C THR A 169 -13.57 4.81 -7.72
N GLN A 170 -14.36 5.89 -7.55
CA GLN A 170 -15.04 6.29 -6.32
C GLN A 170 -15.97 5.22 -5.68
N SER A 171 -16.09 4.03 -6.26
CA SER A 171 -16.90 2.93 -5.75
C SER A 171 -16.33 2.24 -4.51
N ASP A 172 -15.03 2.39 -4.19
CA ASP A 172 -14.39 1.66 -3.07
C ASP A 172 -13.87 2.55 -1.92
N PHE A 173 -13.99 3.89 -2.03
CA PHE A 173 -13.48 4.81 -0.99
C PHE A 173 -14.44 5.05 0.18
N MET A 174 -15.64 4.47 0.16
CA MET A 174 -16.66 4.65 1.21
C MET A 174 -16.91 3.39 2.06
N LEU A 175 -16.08 2.34 1.96
CA LEU A 175 -16.22 1.15 2.81
C LEU A 175 -15.22 1.06 3.98
N SER A 176 -14.31 2.02 4.13
CA SER A 176 -13.30 2.04 5.21
C SER A 176 -13.47 3.20 6.21
N ALA A 177 -14.62 3.90 6.19
CA ALA A 177 -14.92 5.00 7.10
C ALA A 177 -16.19 4.78 7.95
N LEU A 178 -16.50 3.53 8.33
CA LEU A 178 -17.46 3.19 9.39
C LEU A 178 -16.86 2.17 10.36
#